data_AF-T1WUE5-F1
#
_entry.id   AF-T1WUE5-F1
#
_cell.length_a   1.000
_cell.length_b   1.000
_cell.length_c   1.000
_cell.angle_alpha   90.00
_cell.angle_beta   90.00
_cell.angle_gamma   90.00
#
_symmetry.space_group_name_H-M   'P 1'
#
loop_
_entity.id
_entity.type
_entity.pdbx_description
1 polymer ?
#
loop_
_entity_poly.entity_id
_entity_poly.type
_entity_poly.pdbx_seq_one_letter_code
_entity_poly.pdbx_strand_id
1 'polypeptide(L)'
;GDNGFPRNGQSLLPAPNLASYNGLIFVSMDPDAQPLEEFLGDFRFYLDFYTKQSRGGVEVRGPQRWRIKANWKIGAENFAGDMYHTPHTHASIVEIGLFREPRAQKRKDGATYWAQCGGGTTYKLPPGNFEERMRYVGYPDEMIDRIKDVWTPPQRQLVGEDGFMISAASCFPNLSFVHNWPKVLDSGDDNDVLPFISIRLWQPISQNETEVLSWFAVDSAAPPVYKKNSYKAYLMCFGSTGMFDQDD
;
A
#
# COMPACT_ATOMS: atom_id res chain seq x y z
N GLY A 1 37.42 19.63 -17.77
CA GLY A 1 36.97 19.20 -19.11
C GLY A 1 38.13 19.36 -20.04
N ASP A 2 38.06 18.74 -21.20
CA ASP A 2 39.21 18.68 -22.13
C ASP A 2 39.61 20.07 -22.67
N ASN A 3 38.73 21.07 -22.48
CA ASN A 3 38.96 22.51 -22.75
C ASN A 3 39.26 23.35 -21.49
N GLY A 4 39.84 22.78 -20.42
CA GLY A 4 40.22 23.53 -19.21
C GLY A 4 39.10 23.78 -18.19
N PHE A 5 37.93 23.17 -18.36
CA PHE A 5 36.82 23.32 -17.40
C PHE A 5 37.19 22.72 -16.01
N PRO A 6 37.12 23.47 -14.91
CA PRO A 6 37.41 22.93 -13.59
C PRO A 6 36.33 21.90 -13.20
N ARG A 7 36.70 20.62 -13.08
CA ARG A 7 35.75 19.56 -12.68
C ARG A 7 35.51 19.51 -11.17
N ASN A 8 36.47 19.99 -10.38
CA ASN A 8 36.36 20.02 -8.92
C ASN A 8 35.34 21.09 -8.50
N GLY A 9 34.41 20.75 -7.60
CA GLY A 9 33.32 21.64 -7.16
C GLY A 9 32.19 21.85 -8.18
N GLN A 10 32.15 21.08 -9.28
CA GLN A 10 31.12 21.14 -10.33
C GLN A 10 30.32 19.83 -10.42
N SER A 11 30.22 19.08 -9.32
CA SER A 11 29.38 17.88 -9.24
C SER A 11 27.90 18.24 -9.09
N LEU A 12 27.01 17.30 -9.43
CA LEU A 12 25.63 17.38 -8.99
C LEU A 12 25.58 17.49 -7.46
N LEU A 13 24.62 18.24 -6.95
CA LEU A 13 24.38 18.32 -5.52
C LEU A 13 23.93 16.93 -5.03
N PRO A 14 24.53 16.39 -3.96
CA PRO A 14 24.06 15.15 -3.38
C PRO A 14 22.69 15.34 -2.72
N ALA A 15 21.93 14.25 -2.58
CA ALA A 15 20.79 14.22 -1.68
C ALA A 15 21.30 14.48 -0.24
N PRO A 16 20.82 15.52 0.47
CA PRO A 16 21.39 15.92 1.76
C PRO A 16 21.32 14.82 2.82
N ASN A 17 20.21 14.11 2.89
CA ASN A 17 20.03 12.96 3.77
C ASN A 17 19.22 11.90 3.03
N LEU A 18 19.80 10.71 2.87
CA LEU A 18 19.26 9.60 2.09
C LEU A 18 19.35 8.31 2.91
N ALA A 19 18.24 7.59 2.98
CA ALA A 19 18.18 6.28 3.62
C ALA A 19 17.13 5.41 2.93
N SER A 20 17.13 4.11 3.23
CA SER A 20 16.15 3.17 2.71
C SER A 20 15.58 2.28 3.79
N TYR A 21 14.34 1.83 3.58
CA TYR A 21 13.65 0.87 4.44
C TYR A 21 12.85 -0.10 3.56
N ASN A 22 13.12 -1.41 3.66
CA ASN A 22 12.51 -2.46 2.82
C ASN A 22 12.51 -2.16 1.30
N GLY A 23 13.58 -1.53 0.80
CA GLY A 23 13.72 -1.15 -0.60
C GLY A 23 13.05 0.18 -1.00
N LEU A 24 12.24 0.79 -0.11
CA LEU A 24 11.76 2.16 -0.29
C LEU A 24 12.90 3.13 0.01
N ILE A 25 13.16 4.08 -0.90
CA ILE A 25 14.23 5.08 -0.76
C ILE A 25 13.60 6.42 -0.39
N PHE A 26 14.07 7.02 0.70
CA PHE A 26 13.63 8.31 1.20
C PHE A 26 14.75 9.32 1.12
N VAL A 27 14.38 10.56 0.82
CA VAL A 27 15.30 11.70 0.79
C VAL A 27 14.70 12.84 1.61
N SER A 28 15.50 13.38 2.54
CA SER A 28 15.23 14.64 3.20
C SER A 28 16.16 15.72 2.63
N MET A 29 15.60 16.91 2.43
CA MET A 29 16.36 18.10 2.04
C MET A 29 17.09 18.75 3.23
N ASP A 30 16.72 18.36 4.45
CA ASP A 30 17.40 18.78 5.67
C ASP A 30 18.53 17.78 5.98
N PRO A 31 19.82 18.21 5.92
CA PRO A 31 20.96 17.34 6.22
C PRO A 31 20.99 16.90 7.68
N ASP A 32 20.39 17.67 8.59
CA ASP A 32 20.36 17.41 10.04
C ASP A 32 19.09 16.64 10.46
N ALA A 33 18.29 16.18 9.49
CA ALA A 33 17.13 15.35 9.75
C ALA A 33 17.50 14.08 10.51
N GLN A 34 16.63 13.67 11.43
CA GLN A 34 16.79 12.43 12.19
C GLN A 34 16.88 11.19 11.26
N PRO A 35 17.52 10.10 11.70
CA PRO A 35 17.59 8.85 10.94
C PRO A 35 16.21 8.36 10.50
N LEU A 36 16.11 7.79 9.29
CA LEU A 36 14.84 7.31 8.73
C LEU A 36 14.11 6.32 9.65
N GLU A 37 14.84 5.43 10.32
CA GLU A 37 14.22 4.49 11.26
C GLU A 37 13.59 5.18 12.49
N GLU A 38 14.14 6.31 12.92
CA GLU A 38 13.57 7.11 14.02
C GLU A 38 12.36 7.92 13.54
N PHE A 39 12.40 8.41 12.29
CA PHE A 39 11.23 9.04 11.65
C PHE A 39 10.06 8.09 11.46
N LEU A 40 10.32 6.90 10.92
CA LEU A 40 9.29 5.88 10.75
C LEU A 40 8.83 5.31 12.09
N GLY A 41 9.78 5.13 13.02
CA GLY A 41 9.68 4.39 14.28
C GLY A 41 8.61 3.29 14.30
N ASP A 42 7.50 3.48 15.01
CA ASP A 42 6.44 2.46 15.19
C ASP A 42 5.65 2.19 13.91
N PHE A 43 5.62 3.13 12.95
CA PHE A 43 4.97 2.89 11.66
C PHE A 43 5.65 1.77 10.87
N ARG A 44 6.92 1.46 11.16
CA ARG A 44 7.65 0.32 10.57
C ARG A 44 6.93 -1.00 10.76
N PHE A 45 6.28 -1.19 11.91
CA PHE A 45 5.47 -2.39 12.19
C PHE A 45 4.39 -2.61 11.13
N TYR A 46 3.72 -1.52 10.71
CA TYR A 46 2.64 -1.52 9.74
C TYR A 46 3.14 -1.50 8.30
N LEU A 47 4.24 -0.79 8.03
CA LEU A 47 4.86 -0.72 6.71
C LEU A 47 5.33 -2.08 6.19
N ASP A 48 5.77 -2.97 7.09
CA ASP A 48 6.17 -4.34 6.79
C ASP A 48 5.02 -5.17 6.16
N PHE A 49 3.75 -4.92 6.48
CA PHE A 49 2.61 -5.63 5.86
C PHE A 49 2.51 -5.36 4.35
N TYR A 50 2.96 -4.19 3.92
CA TYR A 50 2.97 -3.80 2.51
C TYR A 50 4.24 -4.22 1.78
N THR A 51 5.38 -4.28 2.49
CA THR A 51 6.71 -4.33 1.85
C THR A 51 7.52 -5.59 2.15
N LYS A 52 7.06 -6.44 3.06
CA LYS A 52 7.85 -7.55 3.62
C LYS A 52 7.04 -8.84 3.72
N GLN A 53 6.59 -9.36 2.58
CA GLN A 53 5.97 -10.68 2.49
C GLN A 53 7.00 -11.80 2.30
N SER A 54 8.23 -11.46 1.94
CA SER A 54 9.36 -12.38 1.89
C SER A 54 10.69 -11.65 2.14
N ARG A 55 11.79 -12.41 2.23
CA ARG A 55 13.15 -11.84 2.32
C ARG A 55 13.59 -11.13 1.03
N GLY A 56 12.91 -11.38 -0.10
CA GLY A 56 13.20 -10.75 -1.38
C GLY A 56 12.67 -9.33 -1.52
N GLY A 57 11.84 -8.86 -0.56
CA GLY A 57 11.17 -7.55 -0.65
C GLY A 57 10.17 -7.47 -1.79
N VAL A 58 9.81 -6.25 -2.18
CA VAL A 58 8.83 -6.00 -3.26
C VAL A 58 9.50 -5.60 -4.56
N GLU A 59 8.92 -6.04 -5.68
CA GLU A 59 9.13 -5.45 -7.00
C GLU A 59 7.95 -4.56 -7.36
N VAL A 60 8.22 -3.48 -8.11
CA VAL A 60 7.20 -2.48 -8.47
C VAL A 60 6.98 -2.40 -9.98
N ARG A 61 5.74 -2.12 -10.38
CA ARG A 61 5.38 -1.77 -11.76
C ARG A 61 4.67 -0.41 -11.78
N GLY A 62 5.17 0.51 -12.60
CA GLY A 62 4.70 1.89 -12.67
C GLY A 62 5.86 2.90 -12.65
N PRO A 63 5.62 4.16 -12.24
CA PRO A 63 4.32 4.68 -11.82
C PRO A 63 3.39 4.95 -13.01
N GLN A 64 2.10 4.71 -12.82
CA GLN A 64 1.09 5.47 -13.56
C GLN A 64 1.08 6.91 -13.03
N ARG A 65 0.99 7.89 -13.93
CA ARG A 65 1.08 9.31 -13.58
C ARG A 65 -0.09 10.09 -14.18
N TRP A 66 -0.81 10.82 -13.36
CA TRP A 66 -1.89 11.70 -13.81
C TRP A 66 -2.04 12.89 -12.86
N ARG A 67 -2.77 13.92 -13.31
CA ARG A 67 -3.02 15.12 -12.51
C ARG A 67 -4.48 15.19 -12.08
N ILE A 68 -4.68 15.60 -10.84
CA ILE A 68 -6.00 15.85 -10.27
C ILE A 68 -6.08 17.30 -9.76
N LYS A 69 -7.27 17.89 -9.83
CA LYS A 69 -7.56 19.24 -9.33
C LYS A 69 -7.94 19.20 -7.84
N ALA A 70 -7.05 18.67 -7.02
CA ALA A 70 -7.21 18.56 -5.58
C ALA A 70 -5.89 18.86 -4.86
N ASN A 71 -5.98 19.28 -3.61
CA ASN A 71 -4.81 19.38 -2.75
C ASN A 71 -4.32 17.97 -2.37
N TRP A 72 -3.00 17.76 -2.33
CA TRP A 72 -2.38 16.47 -2.02
C TRP A 72 -2.83 15.89 -0.67
N LYS A 73 -3.20 16.76 0.29
CA LYS A 73 -3.66 16.35 1.61
C LYS A 73 -4.96 15.54 1.58
N ILE A 74 -5.83 15.77 0.59
CA ILE A 74 -7.10 15.03 0.46
C ILE A 74 -6.84 13.55 0.22
N GLY A 75 -5.91 13.23 -0.68
CA GLY A 75 -5.49 11.85 -0.91
C GLY A 75 -4.76 11.25 0.30
N ALA A 76 -3.90 12.04 0.95
CA ALA A 76 -3.18 11.59 2.12
C ALA A 76 -4.11 11.28 3.32
N GLU A 77 -5.10 12.15 3.61
CA GLU A 77 -6.04 11.94 4.73
C GLU A 77 -6.99 10.78 4.47
N ASN A 78 -7.46 10.61 3.22
CA ASN A 78 -8.34 9.51 2.83
C ASN A 78 -7.68 8.16 3.17
N PHE A 79 -6.44 7.96 2.73
CA PHE A 79 -5.71 6.71 2.96
C PHE A 79 -5.23 6.55 4.41
N ALA A 80 -5.09 7.65 5.17
CA ALA A 80 -4.66 7.61 6.56
C ALA A 80 -5.73 7.05 7.51
N GLY A 81 -7.02 7.18 7.17
CA GLY A 81 -8.07 6.81 8.12
C GLY A 81 -9.52 6.83 7.62
N ASP A 82 -9.80 7.24 6.38
CA ASP A 82 -11.18 7.33 5.90
C ASP A 82 -11.72 5.96 5.48
N MET A 83 -12.33 5.25 6.43
CA MET A 83 -13.12 4.05 6.14
C MET A 83 -14.61 4.36 5.86
N TYR A 84 -15.02 5.62 6.07
CA TYR A 84 -16.41 6.04 6.06
C TYR A 84 -16.93 6.31 4.65
N HIS A 85 -16.07 6.81 3.75
CA HIS A 85 -16.44 7.10 2.37
C HIS A 85 -16.88 5.84 1.61
N THR A 86 -16.26 4.69 1.85
CA THR A 86 -16.41 3.50 1.00
C THR A 86 -17.86 3.07 0.73
N PRO A 87 -18.78 2.95 1.73
CA PRO A 87 -20.19 2.65 1.47
C PRO A 87 -20.89 3.58 0.48
N HIS A 88 -20.45 4.83 0.40
CA HIS A 88 -21.13 5.90 -0.32
C HIS A 88 -20.43 6.19 -1.64
N THR A 89 -19.14 6.53 -1.58
CA THR A 89 -18.31 6.86 -2.76
C THR A 89 -18.24 5.68 -3.72
N HIS A 90 -18.05 4.45 -3.20
CA HIS A 90 -17.90 3.25 -4.02
C HIS A 90 -19.16 2.37 -4.03
N ALA A 91 -20.35 2.97 -3.88
CA ALA A 91 -21.62 2.24 -3.87
C ALA A 91 -21.79 1.37 -5.13
N SER A 92 -21.38 1.87 -6.29
CA SER A 92 -21.38 1.14 -7.57
C SER A 92 -20.54 -0.15 -7.50
N ILE A 93 -19.37 -0.09 -6.87
CA ILE A 93 -18.45 -1.22 -6.71
C ILE A 93 -18.99 -2.25 -5.71
N VAL A 94 -19.67 -1.76 -4.65
CA VAL A 94 -20.34 -2.62 -3.68
C VAL A 94 -21.50 -3.37 -4.34
N GLU A 95 -22.28 -2.72 -5.20
CA GLU A 95 -23.41 -3.32 -5.92
C GLU A 95 -22.98 -4.44 -6.87
N ILE A 96 -21.87 -4.29 -7.59
CA ILE A 96 -21.34 -5.34 -8.47
C ILE A 96 -20.66 -6.49 -7.71
N GLY A 97 -20.52 -6.39 -6.37
CA GLY A 97 -19.98 -7.46 -5.55
C GLY A 97 -18.50 -7.75 -5.80
N LEU A 98 -17.70 -6.72 -6.14
CA LEU A 98 -16.28 -6.88 -6.46
C LEU A 98 -15.46 -7.46 -5.29
N PHE A 99 -15.96 -7.37 -4.06
CA PHE A 99 -15.33 -7.96 -2.87
C PHE A 99 -16.22 -9.08 -2.30
N ARG A 100 -15.61 -10.03 -1.57
CA ARG A 100 -16.32 -11.13 -0.88
C ARG A 100 -17.48 -10.64 0.00
N GLU A 101 -17.43 -9.41 0.50
CA GLU A 101 -18.38 -8.89 1.48
C GLU A 101 -19.16 -7.70 0.91
N PRO A 102 -20.41 -7.92 0.43
CA PRO A 102 -21.21 -6.88 -0.23
C PRO A 102 -21.87 -5.88 0.73
N ARG A 103 -21.70 -6.02 2.05
CA ARG A 103 -22.36 -5.14 3.04
C ARG A 103 -21.36 -4.21 3.70
N ALA A 104 -21.50 -2.92 3.43
CA ALA A 104 -20.65 -1.87 4.00
C ALA A 104 -20.61 -1.83 5.55
N GLN A 105 -21.60 -2.42 6.23
CA GLN A 105 -21.63 -2.50 7.70
C GLN A 105 -20.41 -3.22 8.31
N LYS A 106 -19.81 -4.21 7.64
CA LYS A 106 -18.62 -4.91 8.17
C LYS A 106 -17.35 -4.06 8.20
N ARG A 107 -17.29 -2.95 7.46
CA ARG A 107 -16.17 -2.00 7.61
C ARG A 107 -16.14 -1.33 8.99
N LYS A 108 -17.26 -1.31 9.71
CA LYS A 108 -17.34 -0.82 11.09
C LYS A 108 -16.62 -1.72 12.09
N ASP A 109 -16.35 -2.97 11.72
CA ASP A 109 -15.69 -3.94 12.60
C ASP A 109 -14.16 -3.84 12.52
N GLY A 110 -13.63 -3.11 11.53
CA GLY A 110 -12.23 -2.77 11.42
C GLY A 110 -11.81 -1.70 12.44
N ALA A 111 -10.51 -1.44 12.51
CA ALA A 111 -9.91 -0.43 13.36
C ALA A 111 -9.07 0.56 12.56
N THR A 112 -9.03 1.81 13.03
CA THR A 112 -8.02 2.79 12.63
C THR A 112 -6.86 2.77 13.61
N TYR A 113 -5.66 3.09 13.14
CA TYR A 113 -4.46 3.18 13.97
C TYR A 113 -3.63 4.41 13.61
N TRP A 114 -2.88 4.91 14.59
CA TRP A 114 -1.89 5.96 14.43
C TRP A 114 -0.59 5.51 15.09
N ALA A 115 0.51 5.59 14.34
CA ALA A 115 1.82 5.16 14.78
C ALA A 115 2.85 6.20 14.31
N GLN A 116 3.20 7.12 15.21
CA GLN A 116 4.14 8.21 14.95
C GLN A 116 3.89 8.97 13.64
N CYS A 117 4.70 8.71 12.59
CA CYS A 117 4.65 9.42 11.32
C CYS A 117 3.51 8.97 10.40
N GLY A 118 2.69 8.00 10.79
CA GLY A 118 1.66 7.47 9.91
C GLY A 118 0.42 6.97 10.63
N GLY A 119 -0.58 6.65 9.83
CA GLY A 119 -1.83 6.05 10.28
C GLY A 119 -2.47 5.25 9.17
N GLY A 120 -3.42 4.41 9.54
CA GLY A 120 -4.11 3.58 8.57
C GLY A 120 -5.34 2.91 9.12
N THR A 121 -5.86 1.99 8.30
CA THR A 121 -7.12 1.31 8.47
C THR A 121 -6.93 -0.20 8.34
N THR A 122 -7.86 -0.96 8.91
CA THR A 122 -7.84 -2.43 8.87
C THR A 122 -9.19 -2.99 8.50
N TYR A 123 -9.22 -4.22 8.01
CA TYR A 123 -10.44 -5.01 7.95
C TYR A 123 -10.47 -6.04 9.07
N LYS A 124 -11.67 -6.31 9.60
CA LYS A 124 -11.92 -7.47 10.44
C LYS A 124 -12.08 -8.71 9.58
N LEU A 125 -11.24 -9.71 9.82
CA LEU A 125 -11.31 -11.01 9.19
C LEU A 125 -12.26 -11.94 9.97
N PRO A 126 -12.89 -12.93 9.30
CA PRO A 126 -13.69 -13.93 9.99
C PRO A 126 -12.87 -14.74 11.01
N PRO A 127 -13.54 -15.47 11.93
CA PRO A 127 -12.88 -16.39 12.82
C PRO A 127 -12.01 -17.40 12.06
N GLY A 128 -10.82 -17.67 12.58
CA GLY A 128 -9.85 -18.58 12.00
C GLY A 128 -8.46 -18.34 12.58
N ASN A 129 -7.56 -19.29 12.39
CA ASN A 129 -6.14 -19.11 12.68
C ASN A 129 -5.45 -18.23 11.62
N PHE A 130 -4.15 -18.00 11.77
CA PHE A 130 -3.37 -17.17 10.85
C PHE A 130 -3.46 -17.66 9.41
N GLU A 131 -3.23 -18.95 9.16
CA GLU A 131 -3.24 -19.55 7.82
C GLU A 131 -4.62 -19.46 7.16
N GLU A 132 -5.68 -19.78 7.89
CA GLU A 132 -7.07 -19.66 7.42
C GLU A 132 -7.42 -18.22 7.03
N ARG A 133 -6.98 -17.25 7.84
CA ARG A 133 -7.20 -15.82 7.58
C ARG A 133 -6.38 -15.31 6.40
N MET A 134 -5.13 -15.76 6.24
CA MET A 134 -4.32 -15.39 5.08
C MET A 134 -4.86 -16.02 3.78
N ARG A 135 -5.37 -17.26 3.82
CA ARG A 135 -6.10 -17.85 2.70
C ARG A 135 -7.40 -17.13 2.40
N TYR A 136 -8.09 -16.64 3.43
CA TYR A 136 -9.29 -15.82 3.25
C TYR A 136 -8.98 -14.51 2.49
N VAL A 137 -7.82 -13.90 2.76
CA VAL A 137 -7.35 -12.71 2.02
C VAL A 137 -6.90 -13.05 0.58
N GLY A 138 -6.66 -14.33 0.27
CA GLY A 138 -6.33 -14.81 -1.07
C GLY A 138 -4.83 -15.05 -1.30
N TYR A 139 -4.03 -15.17 -0.24
CA TYR A 139 -2.63 -15.57 -0.37
C TYR A 139 -2.51 -17.10 -0.56
N PRO A 140 -1.68 -17.58 -1.51
CA PRO A 140 -1.39 -19.00 -1.68
C PRO A 140 -0.48 -19.52 -0.56
N ASP A 141 -0.57 -20.82 -0.24
CA ASP A 141 0.17 -21.45 0.87
C ASP A 141 1.68 -21.16 0.84
N GLU A 142 2.30 -21.24 -0.34
CA GLU A 142 3.73 -20.95 -0.48
C GLU A 142 4.13 -19.51 -0.11
N MET A 143 3.22 -18.54 -0.27
CA MET A 143 3.42 -17.17 0.18
C MET A 143 3.15 -17.04 1.67
N ILE A 144 2.13 -17.73 2.19
CA ILE A 144 1.82 -17.76 3.63
C ILE A 144 3.03 -18.26 4.42
N ASP A 145 3.67 -19.33 3.96
CA ASP A 145 4.88 -19.89 4.58
C ASP A 145 6.02 -18.86 4.62
N ARG A 146 6.29 -18.18 3.48
CA ARG A 146 7.31 -17.12 3.41
C ARG A 146 6.99 -15.94 4.31
N ILE A 147 5.72 -15.54 4.38
CA ILE A 147 5.25 -14.45 5.24
C ILE A 147 5.52 -14.79 6.70
N LYS A 148 5.22 -16.03 7.13
CA LYS A 148 5.48 -16.48 8.50
C LYS A 148 6.95 -16.39 8.88
N ASP A 149 7.86 -16.61 7.94
CA ASP A 149 9.31 -16.55 8.18
C ASP A 149 9.85 -15.11 8.38
N VAL A 150 9.12 -14.09 7.90
CA VAL A 150 9.58 -12.69 7.94
C VAL A 150 8.76 -11.77 8.83
N TRP A 151 7.48 -12.10 9.05
CA TRP A 151 6.63 -11.35 9.99
C TRP A 151 6.95 -11.76 11.43
N THR A 152 7.13 -10.73 12.25
CA THR A 152 7.37 -10.84 13.68
C THR A 152 6.19 -11.51 14.40
N PRO A 153 6.39 -12.10 15.58
CA PRO A 153 5.30 -12.67 16.36
C PRO A 153 4.11 -11.71 16.57
N PRO A 154 4.31 -10.41 16.90
CA PRO A 154 3.20 -9.47 17.04
C PRO A 154 2.46 -9.17 15.71
N GLN A 155 3.15 -9.17 14.57
CA GLN A 155 2.49 -9.02 13.26
C GLN A 155 1.60 -10.23 12.94
N ARG A 156 2.08 -11.43 13.26
CA ARG A 156 1.29 -12.66 13.10
C ARG A 156 0.12 -12.72 14.09
N GLN A 157 0.29 -12.19 15.30
CA GLN A 157 -0.78 -12.07 16.29
C GLN A 157 -1.91 -11.14 15.82
N LEU A 158 -1.57 -9.98 15.24
CA LEU A 158 -2.54 -9.03 14.71
C LEU A 158 -3.51 -9.70 13.72
N VAL A 159 -2.98 -10.52 12.83
CA VAL A 159 -3.80 -11.25 11.84
C VAL A 159 -4.43 -12.50 12.46
N GLY A 160 -3.64 -13.33 13.16
CA GLY A 160 -4.01 -14.68 13.57
C GLY A 160 -4.83 -14.76 14.86
N GLU A 161 -4.64 -13.86 15.81
CA GLU A 161 -5.41 -13.80 17.05
C GLU A 161 -6.43 -12.66 16.96
N ASP A 162 -5.96 -11.43 16.76
CA ASP A 162 -6.82 -10.24 16.79
C ASP A 162 -7.73 -10.14 15.56
N GLY A 163 -7.37 -10.79 14.45
CA GLY A 163 -8.21 -10.88 13.26
C GLY A 163 -8.28 -9.60 12.45
N PHE A 164 -7.23 -8.78 12.49
CA PHE A 164 -7.13 -7.57 11.69
C PHE A 164 -6.14 -7.74 10.53
N MET A 165 -6.56 -7.36 9.33
CA MET A 165 -5.66 -7.23 8.18
C MET A 165 -5.51 -5.75 7.82
N ILE A 166 -4.27 -5.31 7.61
CA ILE A 166 -3.97 -3.95 7.19
C ILE A 166 -4.55 -3.70 5.78
N SER A 167 -5.25 -2.58 5.63
CA SER A 167 -5.95 -2.18 4.40
C SER A 167 -5.27 -0.98 3.74
N ALA A 168 -5.52 0.23 4.22
CA ALA A 168 -4.89 1.45 3.70
C ALA A 168 -4.05 2.13 4.79
N ALA A 169 -3.04 2.89 4.37
CA ALA A 169 -2.24 3.70 5.27
C ALA A 169 -1.64 4.91 4.56
N SER A 170 -1.27 5.92 5.32
CA SER A 170 -0.42 7.03 4.88
C SER A 170 0.77 7.17 5.82
N CYS A 171 1.96 7.18 5.24
CA CYS A 171 3.19 7.66 5.84
C CYS A 171 3.33 9.14 5.51
N PHE A 172 3.43 9.97 6.54
CA PHE A 172 3.61 11.41 6.39
C PHE A 172 4.88 11.71 5.56
N PRO A 173 4.85 12.72 4.67
CA PRO A 173 3.70 13.58 4.40
C PRO A 173 2.69 12.95 3.42
N ASN A 174 3.14 12.38 2.32
CA ASN A 174 2.32 12.19 1.13
C ASN A 174 2.49 10.82 0.46
N LEU A 175 2.97 9.82 1.20
CA LEU A 175 3.14 8.46 0.72
C LEU A 175 2.04 7.57 1.29
N SER A 176 1.17 7.03 0.44
CA SER A 176 0.08 6.15 0.87
C SER A 176 0.21 4.74 0.30
N PHE A 177 -0.44 3.80 0.96
CA PHE A 177 -0.43 2.39 0.64
C PHE A 177 -1.86 1.85 0.67
N VAL A 178 -2.18 0.90 -0.20
CA VAL A 178 -3.42 0.14 -0.11
C VAL A 178 -3.17 -1.32 -0.41
N HIS A 179 -3.82 -2.17 0.38
CA HIS A 179 -3.82 -3.62 0.30
C HIS A 179 -5.28 -4.09 0.33
N ASN A 180 -5.76 -4.58 -0.80
CA ASN A 180 -7.15 -4.99 -1.00
C ASN A 180 -7.20 -6.26 -1.85
N TRP A 181 -8.26 -7.06 -1.72
CA TRP A 181 -8.40 -8.38 -2.36
C TRP A 181 -9.75 -8.50 -3.11
N PRO A 182 -9.87 -7.92 -4.32
CA PRO A 182 -11.06 -8.03 -5.15
C PRO A 182 -11.21 -9.44 -5.75
N LYS A 183 -12.39 -9.72 -6.29
CA LYS A 183 -12.67 -10.83 -7.21
C LYS A 183 -12.17 -10.46 -8.60
N VAL A 184 -11.21 -11.21 -9.13
CA VAL A 184 -10.48 -10.84 -10.38
C VAL A 184 -10.68 -11.87 -11.49
N LEU A 185 -11.00 -13.10 -11.08
CA LEU A 185 -11.18 -14.24 -11.96
C LEU A 185 -12.68 -14.50 -12.11
N ASP A 186 -13.10 -14.68 -13.36
CA ASP A 186 -14.46 -15.10 -13.70
C ASP A 186 -14.54 -16.63 -13.58
N SER A 187 -14.12 -17.16 -12.42
CA SER A 187 -14.01 -18.59 -12.16
C SER A 187 -15.33 -19.21 -11.72
N GLY A 188 -16.37 -18.38 -11.49
CA GLY A 188 -17.66 -18.81 -10.96
C GLY A 188 -17.61 -19.23 -9.48
N ASP A 189 -16.45 -19.16 -8.83
CA ASP A 189 -16.30 -19.34 -7.38
C ASP A 189 -16.28 -17.98 -6.69
N ASP A 190 -17.30 -17.71 -5.89
CA ASP A 190 -17.42 -16.48 -5.11
C ASP A 190 -16.28 -16.29 -4.08
N ASN A 191 -15.48 -17.33 -3.84
CA ASN A 191 -14.30 -17.27 -2.99
C ASN A 191 -13.02 -16.86 -3.74
N ASP A 192 -13.02 -16.72 -5.07
CA ASP A 192 -11.78 -16.44 -5.81
C ASP A 192 -11.41 -14.94 -5.74
N VAL A 193 -10.72 -14.55 -4.67
CA VAL A 193 -10.16 -13.21 -4.46
C VAL A 193 -8.66 -13.23 -4.58
N LEU A 194 -8.11 -12.07 -4.95
CA LEU A 194 -6.68 -11.95 -5.14
C LEU A 194 -6.16 -10.62 -4.58
N PRO A 195 -5.27 -10.65 -3.56
CA PRO A 195 -4.74 -9.42 -3.00
C PRO A 195 -3.79 -8.72 -3.96
N PHE A 196 -3.86 -7.39 -3.97
CA PHE A 196 -2.85 -6.52 -4.57
C PHE A 196 -2.39 -5.49 -3.55
N ILE A 197 -1.19 -4.97 -3.77
CA ILE A 197 -0.67 -3.82 -3.03
C ILE A 197 -0.39 -2.71 -4.02
N SER A 198 -0.77 -1.49 -3.65
CA SER A 198 -0.38 -0.29 -4.35
C SER A 198 0.33 0.68 -3.40
N ILE A 199 1.35 1.33 -3.93
CA ILE A 199 2.09 2.41 -3.29
C ILE A 199 1.78 3.66 -4.11
N ARG A 200 1.47 4.77 -3.46
CA ARG A 200 1.11 6.01 -4.15
C ARG A 200 1.71 7.24 -3.52
N LEU A 201 2.22 8.14 -4.36
CA LEU A 201 2.74 9.43 -3.94
C LEU A 201 1.80 10.55 -4.42
N TRP A 202 1.36 11.37 -3.48
CA TRP A 202 0.57 12.57 -3.75
C TRP A 202 1.52 13.75 -3.95
N GLN A 203 2.09 13.86 -5.15
CA GLN A 203 3.11 14.88 -5.44
C GLN A 203 2.46 16.26 -5.56
N PRO A 204 2.75 17.22 -4.65
CA PRO A 204 2.16 18.55 -4.71
C PRO A 204 2.66 19.29 -5.96
N ILE A 205 1.74 19.87 -6.75
CA ILE A 205 2.08 20.82 -7.81
C ILE A 205 1.75 22.25 -7.34
N SER A 206 0.57 22.42 -6.77
CA SER A 206 0.09 23.69 -6.22
C SER A 206 -0.88 23.45 -5.05
N GLN A 207 -1.48 24.50 -4.51
CA GLN A 207 -2.50 24.41 -3.48
C GLN A 207 -3.77 23.65 -3.93
N ASN A 208 -4.01 23.50 -5.22
CA ASN A 208 -5.22 22.90 -5.79
C ASN A 208 -4.94 21.89 -6.92
N GLU A 209 -3.68 21.47 -7.09
CA GLU A 209 -3.28 20.48 -8.09
C GLU A 209 -2.24 19.52 -7.52
N THR A 210 -2.43 18.24 -7.81
CA THR A 210 -1.57 17.13 -7.36
C THR A 210 -1.27 16.23 -8.56
N GLU A 211 0.01 15.84 -8.72
CA GLU A 211 0.37 14.70 -9.58
C GLU A 211 0.31 13.44 -8.74
N VAL A 212 -0.52 12.49 -9.15
CA VAL A 212 -0.58 11.17 -8.52
C VAL A 212 0.41 10.27 -9.22
N LEU A 213 1.32 9.67 -8.45
CA LEU A 213 2.20 8.60 -8.93
C LEU A 213 1.74 7.32 -8.24
N SER A 214 1.22 6.35 -9.01
CA SER A 214 0.70 5.09 -8.48
C SER A 214 1.49 3.90 -9.01
N TRP A 215 2.04 3.11 -8.10
CA TRP A 215 2.76 1.87 -8.38
C TRP A 215 1.92 0.69 -7.92
N PHE A 216 1.94 -0.39 -8.71
CA PHE A 216 1.66 -1.72 -8.22
C PHE A 216 2.92 -2.28 -7.55
N ALA A 217 2.76 -2.91 -6.39
CA ALA A 217 3.83 -3.61 -5.69
C ALA A 217 3.43 -5.08 -5.45
N VAL A 218 4.40 -5.97 -5.60
CA VAL A 218 4.22 -7.41 -5.34
C VAL A 218 5.50 -8.00 -4.77
N ASP A 219 5.37 -9.00 -3.92
CA ASP A 219 6.51 -9.79 -3.44
C ASP A 219 7.35 -10.29 -4.62
N SER A 220 8.65 -10.00 -4.60
CA SER A 220 9.57 -10.39 -5.67
C SER A 220 9.67 -11.91 -5.82
N ALA A 221 9.42 -12.65 -4.73
CA ALA A 221 9.37 -14.11 -4.72
C ALA A 221 7.98 -14.70 -5.07
N ALA A 222 6.97 -13.87 -5.36
CA ALA A 222 5.63 -14.36 -5.69
C ALA A 222 5.62 -15.18 -7.00
N PRO A 223 4.72 -16.18 -7.12
CA PRO A 223 4.58 -16.96 -8.36
C PRO A 223 4.26 -16.06 -9.56
N PRO A 224 4.81 -16.34 -10.76
CA PRO A 224 4.56 -15.51 -11.94
C PRO A 224 3.06 -15.33 -12.27
N VAL A 225 2.26 -16.39 -12.08
CA VAL A 225 0.80 -16.31 -12.28
C VAL A 225 0.12 -15.42 -11.24
N TYR A 226 0.56 -15.48 -9.98
CA TYR A 226 0.07 -14.60 -8.92
C TYR A 226 0.41 -13.14 -9.24
N LYS A 227 1.66 -12.84 -9.62
CA LYS A 227 2.10 -11.48 -10.01
C LYS A 227 1.24 -10.92 -11.13
N LYS A 228 1.00 -11.71 -12.19
CA LYS A 228 0.17 -11.31 -13.34
C LYS A 228 -1.26 -11.00 -12.93
N ASN A 229 -1.88 -11.89 -12.15
CA ASN A 229 -3.28 -11.72 -11.77
C ASN A 229 -3.44 -10.61 -10.72
N SER A 230 -2.49 -10.45 -9.80
CA SER A 230 -2.51 -9.41 -8.76
C SER A 230 -2.33 -8.03 -9.40
N TYR A 231 -1.53 -7.93 -10.45
CA TYR A 231 -1.46 -6.71 -11.27
C TYR A 231 -2.80 -6.39 -11.96
N LYS A 232 -3.52 -7.40 -12.46
CA LYS A 232 -4.89 -7.21 -13.01
C LYS A 232 -5.84 -6.73 -11.90
N ALA A 233 -5.76 -7.30 -10.70
CA ALA A 233 -6.53 -6.89 -9.53
C ALA A 233 -6.34 -5.40 -9.22
N TYR A 234 -5.07 -4.97 -9.19
CA TYR A 234 -4.70 -3.57 -9.04
C TYR A 234 -5.34 -2.71 -10.13
N LEU A 235 -5.14 -3.02 -11.41
CA LEU A 235 -5.66 -2.20 -12.52
C LEU A 235 -7.20 -2.07 -12.54
N MET A 236 -7.91 -3.10 -12.06
CA MET A 236 -9.36 -3.05 -11.96
C MET A 236 -9.82 -2.13 -10.83
N CYS A 237 -9.08 -2.06 -9.73
CA CYS A 237 -9.48 -1.31 -8.55
C CYS A 237 -8.90 0.11 -8.53
N PHE A 238 -7.59 0.26 -8.68
CA PHE A 238 -6.85 1.52 -8.54
C PHE A 238 -5.98 1.78 -9.78
N GLY A 239 -5.36 2.96 -9.81
CA GLY A 239 -4.64 3.49 -10.95
C GLY A 239 -5.49 4.42 -11.80
N SER A 240 -4.92 4.93 -12.89
CA SER A 240 -5.52 5.97 -13.75
C SER A 240 -6.85 5.59 -14.39
N THR A 241 -7.24 4.31 -14.34
CA THR A 241 -8.51 3.77 -14.87
C THR A 241 -9.18 2.81 -13.89
N GLY A 242 -8.75 2.79 -12.63
CA GLY A 242 -9.31 1.91 -11.61
C GLY A 242 -10.69 2.38 -11.17
N MET A 243 -11.59 1.44 -10.87
CA MET A 243 -12.97 1.77 -10.50
C MET A 243 -13.09 2.55 -9.19
N PHE A 244 -12.14 2.40 -8.25
CA PHE A 244 -12.11 3.17 -6.99
C PHE A 244 -11.55 4.58 -7.22
N ASP A 245 -10.35 4.66 -7.82
CA ASP A 245 -9.61 5.92 -8.00
C ASP A 245 -10.36 6.95 -8.87
N GLN A 246 -11.35 6.54 -9.67
CA GLN A 246 -12.20 7.45 -10.44
C GLN A 246 -13.38 8.03 -9.64
N ASP A 247 -13.80 7.33 -8.56
CA ASP A 247 -14.86 7.77 -7.67
C ASP A 247 -14.29 8.65 -6.52
N ASP A 248 -13.03 8.40 -6.13
CA ASP A 248 -12.24 9.18 -5.16
C ASP A 248 -11.87 10.60 -5.67
#